data_AF-A0A7S0WBV4-F1
#
_entry.id   AF-A0A7S0WBV4-F1
#
_cell.length_a   1.000
_cell.length_b   1.000
_cell.length_c   1.000
_cell.angle_alpha   90.00
_cell.angle_beta   90.00
_cell.angle_gamma   90.00
#
_symmetry.space_group_name_H-M   'P 1'
#
loop_
_entity.id
_entity.type
_entity.pdbx_description
1 polymer ?
#
loop_
_entity_poly.entity_id
_entity_poly.type
_entity_poly.pdbx_seq_one_letter_code
_entity_poly.pdbx_strand_id
1 'polypeptide(L)'
;MAEEWKPTPEDYRDIYNFCDASREGDLATVRQMVQEHGSKLIMAKDKLGSTALMYASIDGRLKVVKYLLEEGGKPLAMARDDDNNTALMYASLGGWIDVVEALVETGGRDLFLAKDVDGITALMISSTQGRLAVVKFLAERGGGGLVR
;
A
#
# COMPACT_ATOMS: atom_id res chain seq x y z
N MET A 1 -17.57 -7.87 -19.10
CA MET A 1 -16.35 -7.47 -18.37
C MET A 1 -16.53 -5.99 -18.05
N ALA A 2 -16.47 -5.59 -16.77
CA ALA A 2 -16.58 -4.17 -16.43
C ALA A 2 -15.31 -3.47 -16.92
N GLU A 3 -15.45 -2.35 -17.63
CA GLU A 3 -14.32 -1.56 -18.08
C GLU A 3 -13.58 -0.99 -16.86
N GLU A 4 -12.25 -1.10 -16.89
CA GLU A 4 -11.36 -0.50 -15.90
C GLU A 4 -11.52 1.02 -15.95
N TRP A 5 -11.87 1.65 -14.81
CA TRP A 5 -12.05 3.09 -14.74
C TRP A 5 -10.73 3.80 -15.06
N LYS A 6 -10.76 4.69 -16.05
CA LYS A 6 -9.62 5.50 -16.47
C LYS A 6 -9.83 6.95 -16.03
N PRO A 7 -8.97 7.52 -15.16
CA PRO A 7 -9.10 8.90 -14.72
C PRO A 7 -9.01 9.88 -15.89
N THR A 8 -9.89 10.87 -15.92
CA THR A 8 -9.74 12.03 -16.81
C THR A 8 -8.68 13.00 -16.26
N PRO A 9 -8.20 13.98 -17.05
CA PRO A 9 -7.30 15.03 -16.53
C PRO A 9 -7.84 15.75 -15.28
N GLU A 10 -9.16 15.91 -15.18
CA GLU A 10 -9.84 16.54 -14.05
C GLU A 10 -9.83 15.66 -12.80
N ASP A 11 -10.00 14.34 -12.96
CA ASP A 11 -9.99 13.37 -11.85
C ASP A 11 -8.64 13.37 -11.11
N TYR A 12 -7.52 13.64 -11.79
CA TYR A 12 -6.20 13.61 -11.16
C TYR A 12 -6.07 14.60 -10.01
N ARG A 13 -6.80 15.72 -10.02
CA ARG A 13 -6.78 16.66 -8.89
C ARG A 13 -7.29 15.99 -7.62
N ASP A 14 -8.40 15.27 -7.72
CA ASP A 14 -8.99 14.58 -6.58
C ASP A 14 -8.13 13.39 -6.15
N ILE A 15 -7.52 12.67 -7.10
CA ILE A 15 -6.56 11.60 -6.81
C ILE A 15 -5.36 12.14 -6.03
N TYR A 16 -4.77 13.26 -6.46
CA TYR A 16 -3.64 13.87 -5.75
C TYR A 16 -4.03 14.34 -4.35
N ASN A 17 -5.16 15.05 -4.22
CA ASN A 17 -5.67 15.48 -2.92
C ASN A 17 -5.92 14.28 -1.99
N PHE A 18 -6.45 13.17 -2.53
CA PHE A 18 -6.71 11.95 -1.77
C PHE A 18 -5.41 11.27 -1.32
N CYS A 19 -4.40 11.24 -2.19
CA CYS A 19 -3.06 10.75 -1.87
C CYS A 19 -2.39 11.61 -0.80
N ASP A 20 -2.47 12.94 -0.89
CA ASP A 20 -1.89 13.86 0.09
C ASP A 20 -2.59 13.75 1.44
N ALA A 21 -3.93 13.75 1.49
CA ALA A 21 -4.67 13.52 2.73
C ALA A 21 -4.30 12.17 3.37
N SER A 22 -4.10 11.14 2.55
CA SER A 22 -3.69 9.81 3.02
C SER A 22 -2.26 9.80 3.57
N ARG A 23 -1.35 10.53 2.93
CA ARG A 23 0.03 10.76 3.37
C ARG A 23 0.10 11.50 4.70
N GLU A 24 -0.73 12.52 4.87
CA GLU A 24 -0.80 13.33 6.09
C GLU A 24 -1.46 12.58 7.25
N GLY A 25 -2.22 11.52 6.94
CA GLY A 25 -2.98 10.75 7.92
C GLY A 25 -4.31 11.39 8.29
N ASP A 26 -4.81 12.32 7.46
CA ASP A 26 -6.10 12.96 7.64
C ASP A 26 -7.24 12.01 7.26
N LEU A 27 -7.57 11.12 8.20
CA LEU A 27 -8.64 10.15 8.04
C LEU A 27 -10.01 10.80 7.79
N ALA A 28 -10.25 12.03 8.29
CA ALA A 28 -11.52 12.70 8.11
C ALA A 28 -11.72 13.09 6.64
N THR A 29 -10.71 13.76 6.07
CA THR A 29 -10.70 14.12 4.64
C THR A 29 -10.73 12.88 3.75
N VAL A 30 -9.94 11.85 4.06
CA VAL A 30 -9.97 10.57 3.32
C VAL A 30 -11.38 9.97 3.30
N ARG A 31 -12.06 9.88 4.44
CA ARG A 31 -13.44 9.34 4.52
C ARG A 31 -14.44 10.20 3.76
N GLN A 32 -14.32 11.52 3.86
CA GLN A 32 -15.20 12.45 3.14
C GLN A 32 -15.04 12.26 1.63
N MET A 33 -13.81 12.22 1.13
CA MET A 33 -13.56 12.03 -0.31
C MET A 33 -14.06 10.68 -0.82
N VAL A 34 -13.94 9.60 -0.04
CA VAL A 34 -14.53 8.30 -0.40
C VAL A 34 -16.06 8.37 -0.46
N GLN A 35 -16.70 9.13 0.43
CA GLN A 35 -18.16 9.34 0.38
C GLN A 35 -18.61 10.16 -0.84
N GLU A 36 -17.85 11.19 -1.22
CA GLU A 36 -18.17 12.08 -2.33
C GLU A 36 -17.91 11.45 -3.71
N HIS A 37 -16.79 10.73 -3.86
CA HIS A 37 -16.33 10.20 -5.15
C HIS A 37 -16.59 8.69 -5.30
N GLY A 38 -16.95 8.00 -4.22
CA GLY A 38 -17.20 6.56 -4.17
C GLY A 38 -15.93 5.71 -4.13
N SER A 39 -16.13 4.39 -4.11
CA SER A 39 -15.04 3.42 -3.94
C SER A 39 -14.04 3.35 -5.10
N LYS A 40 -14.37 3.93 -6.26
CA LYS A 40 -13.43 4.05 -7.40
C LYS A 40 -12.16 4.82 -7.01
N LEU A 41 -12.28 5.80 -6.11
CA LEU A 41 -11.16 6.63 -5.68
C LEU A 41 -10.14 5.83 -4.86
N ILE A 42 -10.59 4.80 -4.14
CA ILE A 42 -9.71 3.94 -3.33
C ILE A 42 -8.72 3.18 -4.21
N MET A 43 -9.17 2.71 -5.38
CA MET A 43 -8.34 2.00 -6.36
C MET A 43 -7.63 2.95 -7.34
N ALA A 44 -7.85 4.26 -7.22
CA ALA A 44 -7.26 5.23 -8.11
C ALA A 44 -5.75 5.24 -7.98
N LYS A 45 -5.10 5.47 -9.12
CA LYS A 45 -3.67 5.64 -9.22
C LYS A 45 -3.37 7.03 -9.72
N ASP A 46 -2.37 7.66 -9.13
CA ASP A 46 -1.82 8.90 -9.67
C ASP A 46 -0.97 8.62 -10.92
N LYS A 47 -0.29 9.66 -11.43
CA LYS A 47 0.53 9.55 -12.66
C LYS A 47 1.80 8.71 -12.50
N LEU A 48 2.13 8.26 -11.29
CA LEU A 48 3.23 7.34 -11.00
C LEU A 48 2.72 5.91 -10.77
N GLY A 49 1.43 5.67 -11.02
CA GLY A 49 0.77 4.40 -10.72
C GLY A 49 0.51 4.20 -9.21
N SER A 50 0.80 5.20 -8.37
CA SER A 50 0.74 5.06 -6.92
C SER A 50 -0.67 5.23 -6.38
N THR A 51 -1.03 4.39 -5.41
CA THR A 51 -2.31 4.45 -4.70
C THR A 51 -2.19 5.25 -3.42
N ALA A 52 -3.31 5.76 -2.90
CA ALA A 52 -3.38 6.38 -1.58
C ALA A 52 -2.85 5.48 -0.45
N LEU A 53 -3.04 4.15 -0.56
CA LEU A 53 -2.52 3.18 0.41
C LEU A 53 -0.99 3.19 0.46
N MET A 54 -0.31 3.34 -0.67
CA MET A 54 1.16 3.40 -0.74
C MET A 54 1.70 4.64 -0.01
N TYR A 55 1.06 5.80 -0.22
CA TYR A 55 1.42 7.04 0.47
C TYR A 55 1.13 6.99 1.97
N ALA A 56 -0.01 6.46 2.38
CA ALA A 56 -0.27 6.21 3.80
C ALA A 56 0.75 5.24 4.41
N SER A 57 1.23 4.27 3.63
CA SER A 57 2.15 3.23 4.08
C SER A 57 3.59 3.72 4.25
N ILE A 58 4.10 4.53 3.32
CA ILE A 58 5.47 5.08 3.44
C ILE A 58 5.61 6.01 4.66
N ASP A 59 4.53 6.69 5.06
CA ASP A 59 4.50 7.63 6.18
C ASP A 59 3.88 7.07 7.48
N GLY A 60 3.60 5.77 7.53
CA GLY A 60 3.20 5.08 8.77
C GLY A 60 1.80 5.47 9.27
N ARG A 61 0.89 5.87 8.38
CA ARG A 61 -0.46 6.36 8.74
C ARG A 61 -1.44 5.21 8.99
N LEU A 62 -1.20 4.45 10.07
CA LEU A 62 -1.94 3.22 10.38
C LEU A 62 -3.47 3.35 10.29
N LYS A 63 -4.04 4.43 10.82
CA LYS A 63 -5.51 4.64 10.81
C LYS A 63 -6.07 4.76 9.39
N VAL A 64 -5.35 5.46 8.51
CA VAL A 64 -5.71 5.58 7.09
C VAL A 64 -5.50 4.24 6.39
N VAL A 65 -4.37 3.57 6.62
CA VAL A 65 -4.07 2.24 6.07
C VAL A 65 -5.20 1.25 6.37
N LYS A 66 -5.61 1.14 7.63
CA LYS A 66 -6.70 0.22 8.04
C LYS A 66 -8.01 0.55 7.33
N TYR A 67 -8.39 1.82 7.28
CA TYR A 67 -9.60 2.24 6.58
C TYR A 67 -9.55 1.92 5.08
N LEU A 68 -8.45 2.23 4.41
CA LEU A 68 -8.29 1.93 2.98
C LEU A 68 -8.32 0.42 2.71
N LEU A 69 -7.73 -0.40 3.58
CA LEU A 69 -7.76 -1.86 3.47
C LEU A 69 -9.15 -2.45 3.77
N GLU A 70 -9.91 -1.87 4.70
CA GLU A 70 -11.29 -2.27 4.97
C GLU A 70 -12.18 -2.06 3.73
N GLU A 71 -11.99 -0.95 3.01
CA GLU A 71 -12.79 -0.63 1.82
C GLU A 71 -12.26 -1.29 0.53
N GLY A 72 -10.94 -1.43 0.39
CA GLY A 72 -10.28 -1.92 -0.83
C GLY A 72 -9.81 -3.37 -0.79
N GLY A 73 -9.65 -3.96 0.40
CA GLY A 73 -9.29 -5.36 0.60
C GLY A 73 -7.97 -5.80 -0.04
N LYS A 74 -7.89 -7.11 -0.33
CA LYS A 74 -6.71 -7.74 -0.94
C LYS A 74 -6.30 -7.13 -2.29
N PRO A 75 -7.23 -6.77 -3.22
CA PRO A 75 -6.84 -6.13 -4.48
C PRO A 75 -6.05 -4.83 -4.28
N LEU A 76 -6.46 -3.98 -3.34
CA LEU A 76 -5.72 -2.77 -3.00
C LEU A 76 -4.37 -3.08 -2.37
N ALA A 77 -4.32 -4.03 -1.43
CA ALA A 77 -3.07 -4.44 -0.78
C ALA A 77 -2.04 -4.99 -1.79
N MET A 78 -2.50 -5.66 -2.85
CA MET A 78 -1.65 -6.22 -3.93
C MET A 78 -1.35 -5.21 -5.04
N ALA A 79 -1.92 -4.00 -5.00
CA ALA A 79 -1.69 -3.01 -6.04
C ALA A 79 -0.20 -2.67 -6.18
N ARG A 80 0.21 -2.43 -7.42
CA ARG A 80 1.59 -2.09 -7.80
C ARG A 80 1.65 -0.74 -8.47
N ASP A 81 2.65 0.06 -8.17
CA ASP A 81 2.92 1.29 -8.92
C ASP A 81 3.64 0.99 -10.25
N ASP A 82 4.08 2.02 -10.96
CA ASP A 82 4.75 1.86 -12.26
C ASP A 82 6.13 1.17 -12.16
N ASP A 83 6.76 1.19 -10.98
CA ASP A 83 8.01 0.52 -10.66
C ASP A 83 7.78 -0.88 -10.02
N ASN A 84 6.54 -1.40 -10.08
CA ASN A 84 6.11 -2.63 -9.44
C ASN A 84 6.20 -2.67 -7.90
N ASN A 85 6.42 -1.54 -7.24
CA ASN A 85 6.40 -1.45 -5.79
C ASN A 85 5.00 -1.66 -5.22
N THR A 86 4.94 -2.27 -4.04
CA THR A 86 3.70 -2.47 -3.28
C THR A 86 3.67 -1.59 -2.04
N ALA A 87 2.50 -1.40 -1.44
CA ALA A 87 2.38 -0.74 -0.14
C ALA A 87 3.25 -1.39 0.95
N LEU A 88 3.47 -2.72 0.89
CA LEU A 88 4.34 -3.43 1.84
C LEU A 88 5.81 -3.00 1.71
N MET A 89 6.30 -2.79 0.49
CA MET A 89 7.67 -2.30 0.24
C MET A 89 7.87 -0.91 0.83
N TYR A 90 6.91 -0.02 0.64
CA TYR A 90 6.93 1.32 1.22
C TYR A 90 6.87 1.31 2.76
N ALA A 91 5.98 0.52 3.36
CA ALA A 91 5.94 0.36 4.81
C ALA A 91 7.26 -0.22 5.36
N SER A 92 7.88 -1.13 4.61
CA SER A 92 9.16 -1.76 4.96
C SER A 92 10.35 -0.81 4.84
N LEU A 93 10.32 0.12 3.88
CA LEU A 93 11.28 1.23 3.76
C LEU A 93 11.22 2.15 5.00
N GLY A 94 10.01 2.54 5.40
CA GLY A 94 9.76 3.37 6.57
C GLY A 94 10.00 2.66 7.90
N GLY A 95 9.86 1.34 7.95
CA GLY A 95 10.01 0.54 9.18
C GLY A 95 8.75 0.51 10.05
N TRP A 96 7.58 0.78 9.47
CA TRP A 96 6.30 0.87 10.18
C TRP A 96 5.70 -0.51 10.41
N ILE A 97 6.10 -1.16 11.50
CA ILE A 97 5.73 -2.56 11.79
C ILE A 97 4.22 -2.78 11.89
N ASP A 98 3.50 -1.84 12.47
CA ASP A 98 2.04 -1.88 12.61
C ASP A 98 1.31 -1.80 11.26
N VAL A 99 1.83 -0.99 10.33
CA VAL A 99 1.35 -0.93 8.95
C VAL A 99 1.68 -2.22 8.19
N VAL A 100 2.90 -2.75 8.36
CA VAL A 100 3.33 -4.03 7.76
C VAL A 100 2.40 -5.17 8.19
N GLU A 101 2.06 -5.25 9.48
CA GLU A 101 1.14 -6.25 10.01
C GLU A 101 -0.25 -6.14 9.35
N ALA A 102 -0.83 -4.93 9.32
CA ALA A 102 -2.15 -4.71 8.70
C ALA A 102 -2.19 -5.08 7.21
N LEU A 103 -1.14 -4.72 6.46
CA LEU A 103 -1.01 -5.07 5.04
C LEU A 103 -0.90 -6.57 4.83
N VAL A 104 -0.12 -7.28 5.65
CA VAL A 104 0.04 -8.74 5.56
C VAL A 104 -1.23 -9.48 5.94
N GLU A 105 -1.97 -9.01 6.94
CA GLU A 105 -3.26 -9.59 7.33
C GLU A 105 -4.28 -9.56 6.19
N THR A 106 -4.29 -8.47 5.41
CA THR A 106 -5.23 -8.30 4.28
C THR A 106 -4.71 -8.91 2.99
N GLY A 107 -3.42 -8.73 2.69
CA GLY A 107 -2.79 -9.14 1.44
C GLY A 107 -2.43 -10.63 1.35
N GLY A 108 -2.20 -11.26 2.50
CA GLY A 108 -1.81 -12.67 2.57
C GLY A 108 -0.39 -12.95 2.08
N ARG A 109 -0.10 -14.23 1.81
CA ARG A 109 1.27 -14.72 1.55
C ARG A 109 1.89 -14.23 0.25
N ASP A 110 1.09 -13.98 -0.77
CA ASP A 110 1.61 -13.57 -2.09
C ASP A 110 2.35 -12.22 -2.02
N LEU A 111 2.01 -11.39 -1.02
CA LEU A 111 2.62 -10.08 -0.80
C LEU A 111 4.12 -10.15 -0.47
N PHE A 112 4.55 -11.22 0.22
CA PHE A 112 5.96 -11.41 0.58
C PHE A 112 6.84 -11.64 -0.64
N LEU A 113 6.26 -12.20 -1.71
CA LEU A 113 6.96 -12.59 -2.94
C LEU A 113 6.90 -11.50 -4.00
N ALA A 114 6.18 -10.40 -3.75
CA ALA A 114 6.16 -9.27 -4.65
C ALA A 114 7.57 -8.71 -4.83
N LYS A 115 7.89 -8.36 -6.08
CA LYS A 115 9.16 -7.80 -6.49
C LYS A 115 8.91 -6.54 -7.30
N ASP A 116 9.73 -5.53 -7.07
CA ASP A 116 9.79 -4.35 -7.94
C ASP A 116 10.47 -4.71 -9.28
N VAL A 117 10.64 -3.71 -10.15
CA VAL A 117 11.31 -3.87 -11.45
C VAL A 117 12.75 -4.39 -11.35
N ASP A 118 13.44 -4.14 -10.25
CA ASP A 118 14.81 -4.58 -9.99
C ASP A 118 14.90 -5.94 -9.26
N GLY A 119 13.74 -6.57 -8.99
CA GLY A 119 13.67 -7.86 -8.32
C GLY A 119 13.78 -7.77 -6.78
N ILE A 120 13.74 -6.57 -6.21
CA ILE A 120 13.85 -6.30 -4.78
C ILE A 120 12.54 -6.62 -4.09
N THR A 121 12.61 -7.18 -2.87
CA THR A 121 11.44 -7.51 -2.04
C THR A 121 11.35 -6.59 -0.81
N ALA A 122 10.19 -6.57 -0.16
CA ALA A 122 10.01 -5.87 1.12
C ALA A 122 11.01 -6.31 2.21
N LEU A 123 11.39 -7.59 2.26
CA LEU A 123 12.41 -8.11 3.18
C LEU A 123 13.80 -7.55 2.85
N MET A 124 14.15 -7.47 1.56
CA MET A 124 15.42 -6.88 1.13
C MET A 124 15.49 -5.40 1.49
N ILE A 125 14.43 -4.62 1.22
CA ILE A 125 14.33 -3.19 1.58
C ILE A 125 14.49 -2.99 3.09
N SER A 126 13.70 -3.70 3.91
CA SER A 126 13.80 -3.54 5.37
C SER A 126 15.16 -3.96 5.92
N SER A 127 15.83 -4.93 5.28
CA SER A 127 17.19 -5.36 5.66
C SER A 127 18.24 -4.31 5.34
N THR A 128 18.22 -3.73 4.12
CA THR A 128 19.18 -2.68 3.73
C THR A 128 19.01 -1.40 4.56
N GLN A 129 17.79 -1.13 5.01
CA GLN A 129 17.45 0.05 5.82
C GLN A 129 17.57 -0.19 7.33
N GLY A 130 17.98 -1.39 7.78
CA GLY A 130 18.14 -1.72 9.19
C GLY A 130 16.84 -1.73 10.01
N ARG A 131 15.68 -1.96 9.37
CA ARG A 131 14.36 -1.99 10.03
C ARG A 131 14.13 -3.32 10.75
N LEU A 132 14.87 -3.53 11.85
CA LEU A 132 14.98 -4.84 12.51
C LEU A 132 13.63 -5.50 12.86
N ALA A 133 12.64 -4.73 13.33
CA ALA A 133 11.32 -5.28 13.67
C ALA A 133 10.60 -5.84 12.43
N VAL A 134 10.63 -5.09 11.32
CA VAL A 134 10.05 -5.53 10.04
C VAL A 134 10.81 -6.73 9.48
N VAL A 135 12.14 -6.72 9.52
CA VAL A 135 12.96 -7.86 9.05
C VAL A 135 12.58 -9.13 9.78
N LYS A 136 12.51 -9.10 11.12
CA LYS A 136 12.13 -10.27 11.92
C LYS A 136 10.75 -10.77 11.55
N PHE A 137 9.76 -9.88 11.51
CA PHE A 137 8.39 -10.22 11.18
C PHE A 137 8.26 -10.85 9.77
N LEU A 138 8.87 -10.22 8.75
CA LEU A 138 8.82 -10.70 7.38
C LEU A 138 9.60 -12.02 7.20
N ALA A 139 10.73 -12.22 7.89
CA ALA A 139 11.47 -13.47 7.84
C ALA A 139 10.69 -14.63 8.47
N GLU A 140 10.03 -14.40 9.61
CA GLU A 140 9.20 -15.40 10.29
C GLU A 140 7.94 -15.76 9.49
N ARG A 141 7.26 -14.76 8.92
CA ARG A 141 5.97 -14.93 8.21
C ARG A 141 6.14 -15.31 6.75
N GLY A 142 7.17 -14.81 6.07
CA GLY A 142 7.48 -15.05 4.66
C GLY A 142 8.40 -16.25 4.42
N GLY A 143 9.27 -16.59 5.39
CA GLY A 143 10.23 -17.71 5.29
C GLY A 143 9.64 -19.10 5.53
N GLY A 144 8.38 -19.20 5.97
CA GLY A 144 7.70 -20.47 6.27
C GLY A 144 7.46 -21.42 5.09
N GLY A 145 7.96 -21.09 3.89
CA GLY A 145 7.90 -21.95 2.70
C GLY A 145 9.20 -22.73 2.39
N LEU A 146 10.29 -22.52 3.13
CA LEU A 146 11.60 -23.16 2.86
C LEU A 146 12.01 -24.23 3.88
N VAL A 147 11.11 -24.68 4.75
CA VAL A 147 11.39 -25.75 5.70
C VAL A 147 10.22 -26.73 5.76
N ARG A 148 10.04 -27.54 4.71
CA ARG A 148 9.42 -28.87 4.78
C ARG A 148 10.02 -29.78 3.72
#